data_AF-A0A7I9VP82-F1
#
_entry.id   AF-A0A7I9VP82-F1
#
_cell.length_a   1.000
_cell.length_b   1.000
_cell.length_c   1.000
_cell.angle_alpha   90.00
_cell.angle_beta   90.00
_cell.angle_gamma   90.00
#
_symmetry.space_group_name_H-M   'P 1'
#
loop_
_entity.id
_entity.type
_entity.pdbx_description
1 polymer ?
#
loop_
_entity_poly.entity_id
_entity_poly.type
_entity_poly.pdbx_seq_one_letter_code
_entity_poly.pdbx_strand_id
1 'polypeptide(L)' 'MSCPYLTEVTMSFCRAFPVKKLVPSDRVVTTSPCDGECYGECPVYREAAARLGGGSGDLARASHASSNKGGRP' A
#
# COMPACT_ATOMS: atom_id res chain seq x y z
N MET A 1 -7.28 0.31 28.10
CA MET A 1 -7.10 -1.16 28.16
C MET A 1 -7.43 -1.71 26.77
N SER A 2 -6.55 -2.48 26.13
CA SER A 2 -6.81 -3.11 24.83
C SER A 2 -7.55 -4.43 25.01
N CYS A 3 -8.51 -4.73 24.13
CA CYS A 3 -9.26 -5.99 24.15
C CYS A 3 -8.40 -7.11 23.56
N PRO A 4 -8.19 -8.25 24.26
CA PRO A 4 -7.34 -9.34 23.76
C PRO A 4 -7.94 -10.08 22.56
N TYR A 5 -9.22 -9.88 22.26
CA TYR A 5 -9.92 -10.49 21.12
C TYR A 5 -10.01 -9.58 19.90
N LEU A 6 -9.52 -8.34 20.00
CA LEU A 6 -9.53 -7.38 18.90
C LEU A 6 -8.10 -7.09 18.48
N THR A 7 -7.78 -7.42 17.23
CA THR A 7 -6.48 -7.13 16.63
C THR A 7 -6.68 -6.13 15.50
N GLU A 8 -5.94 -5.03 15.57
CA GLU A 8 -5.85 -4.07 14.47
C GLU A 8 -4.73 -4.51 13.53
N VAL A 9 -5.02 -4.49 12.23
CA VAL A 9 -4.03 -4.86 11.22
C VAL A 9 -4.15 -3.97 9.99
N THR A 10 -3.01 -3.63 9.40
CA THR A 10 -2.93 -2.93 8.13
C THR A 10 -3.43 -3.85 7.01
N MET A 11 -4.31 -3.31 6.18
CA MET A 11 -4.80 -4.00 4.99
C MET A 11 -4.26 -3.29 3.75
N SER A 12 -3.71 -4.04 2.80
CA SER A 12 -3.33 -3.55 1.48
C SER A 12 -4.32 -4.05 0.42
N PHE A 13 -4.34 -3.41 -0.75
CA PHE A 13 -5.12 -3.88 -1.90
C PHE A 13 -4.42 -3.48 -3.20
N CYS A 14 -4.68 -4.24 -4.26
CA CYS A 14 -4.15 -3.93 -5.59
C CYS A 14 -4.98 -2.81 -6.24
N ARG A 15 -4.32 -1.71 -6.65
CA ARG A 15 -4.96 -0.61 -7.38
C ARG A 15 -5.25 -0.95 -8.85
N ALA A 16 -4.47 -1.85 -9.44
CA ALA A 16 -4.61 -2.26 -10.83
C ALA A 16 -5.72 -3.31 -11.05
N PHE A 17 -6.08 -4.07 -10.01
CA PHE A 17 -7.10 -5.10 -10.11
C PHE A 17 -8.51 -4.48 -10.00
N PRO A 18 -9.49 -4.92 -10.81
CA PRO A 18 -10.82 -4.31 -10.86
C PRO A 18 -11.61 -4.47 -9.55
N VAL A 19 -11.24 -5.43 -8.70
CA VAL A 19 -11.90 -5.70 -7.41
C VAL A 19 -10.95 -5.37 -6.26
N LYS A 20 -11.40 -4.53 -5.32
CA LYS A 20 -10.64 -4.18 -4.11
C LYS A 20 -10.64 -5.34 -3.12
N LYS A 21 -9.72 -6.29 -3.31
CA LYS A 21 -9.47 -7.37 -2.34
C LYS A 21 -8.52 -6.84 -1.25
N LEU A 22 -9.01 -6.80 -0.02
CA LEU A 22 -8.19 -6.46 1.15
C LEU A 22 -7.30 -7.65 1.51
N VAL A 23 -6.02 -7.38 1.69
CA VAL A 23 -4.99 -8.35 2.05
C VAL A 23 -4.38 -7.89 3.38
N PRO A 24 -4.56 -8.67 4.47
CA PRO A 24 -3.96 -8.36 5.76
C PRO A 24 -2.44 -8.50 5.70
N SER A 25 -1.71 -7.46 6.10
CA SER A 25 -0.23 -7.45 6.06
C SER A 25 0.41 -8.51 6.97
N ASP A 26 -0.27 -8.93 8.04
CA ASP A 26 0.19 -9.95 8.99
C ASP A 26 0.09 -11.39 8.43
N ARG A 27 -0.71 -11.59 7.38
CA ARG A 27 -0.95 -12.90 6.76
C ARG A 27 -0.21 -13.11 5.45
N VAL A 28 0.45 -12.08 4.94
CA VAL A 28 1.31 -12.19 3.75
C VAL A 28 2.67 -12.70 4.18
N VAL A 29 2.87 -14.01 4.08
CA VAL A 29 4.10 -14.68 4.53
C VAL A 29 5.15 -14.80 3.42
N THR A 30 4.74 -14.56 2.16
CA THR A 30 5.57 -14.72 0.97
C THR A 30 5.79 -13.38 0.30
N THR A 31 7.00 -13.12 -0.20
CA THR A 31 7.30 -11.96 -1.04
C THR A 31 6.38 -11.96 -2.26
N SER A 32 5.49 -10.95 -2.34
CA SER A 32 4.68 -10.73 -3.53
C SER A 32 5.36 -9.70 -4.43
N PRO A 33 5.19 -9.75 -5.76
CA PRO A 33 5.67 -8.70 -6.65
C PRO A 33 5.05 -7.33 -6.34
N CYS A 34 3.92 -7.31 -5.62
CA CYS A 34 3.24 -6.09 -5.21
C CYS A 34 3.90 -5.41 -4.00
N ASP A 35 4.80 -6.10 -3.30
CA ASP A 35 5.55 -5.57 -2.16
C ASP A 35 6.89 -4.97 -2.65
N GLY A 36 7.15 -3.71 -2.32
CA GLY A 36 8.38 -3.02 -2.72
C GLY A 36 8.37 -2.51 -4.17
N GLU A 37 9.52 -2.49 -4.85
CA GLU A 37 9.67 -1.88 -6.18
C GLU A 37 9.46 -2.88 -7.35
N CYS A 38 9.19 -4.15 -7.05
CA CYS A 38 8.98 -5.20 -8.05
C CYS A 38 7.59 -5.14 -8.74
N TYR A 39 6.73 -4.19 -8.39
CA TYR A 39 5.36 -4.11 -8.94
C TYR A 39 5.35 -3.86 -10.44
N GLY A 40 6.43 -3.27 -10.99
CA GLY A 40 6.61 -3.08 -12.43
C GLY A 40 6.68 -4.38 -13.23
N GLU A 41 7.06 -5.49 -12.58
CA GLU A 41 7.10 -6.82 -13.21
C GLU A 41 5.73 -7.53 -13.17
N CYS A 42 4.77 -7.04 -12.38
CA CYS A 42 3.44 -7.63 -12.26
C CYS A 42 2.66 -7.45 -13.59
N PRO A 43 2.22 -8.54 -14.24
CA PRO A 43 1.51 -8.45 -15.53
C PRO A 43 0.20 -7.68 -15.42
N VAL A 44 -0.52 -7.83 -14.31
CA VAL A 44 -1.78 -7.10 -14.05
C VAL A 44 -1.52 -5.60 -13.97
N TYR A 45 -0.47 -5.19 -13.27
CA TYR A 45 -0.08 -3.78 -13.19
C TYR A 45 0.31 -3.25 -14.57
N ARG A 46 1.14 -3.97 -15.32
CA ARG A 46 1.57 -3.59 -16.67
C ARG A 46 0.39 -3.42 -17.62
N GLU A 47 -0.56 -4.34 -17.61
CA GLU A 47 -1.76 -4.23 -18.45
C GLU A 47 -2.65 -3.06 -18.02
N ALA A 48 -2.83 -2.84 -16.71
CA ALA A 48 -3.59 -1.70 -16.20
C ALA A 48 -2.90 -0.37 -16.57
N ALA A 49 -1.59 -0.28 -16.41
CA ALA A 49 -0.79 0.88 -16.80
C ALA A 49 -0.85 1.14 -18.32
N ALA A 50 -0.85 0.09 -19.13
CA ALA A 50 -1.03 0.20 -20.59
C ALA A 50 -2.43 0.68 -20.97
N ARG A 51 -3.47 0.18 -20.29
CA ARG A 51 -4.86 0.64 -20.45
C ARG A 51 -5.04 2.10 -20.04
N LEU A 52 -4.24 2.59 -19.09
CA LEU A 52 -4.18 3.98 -18.65
C LEU A 52 -3.19 4.84 -19.46
N GLY A 53 -2.48 4.26 -20.44
CA GLY A 53 -1.19 4.74 -20.94
C GLY A 53 -1.10 6.22 -21.31
N GLY A 54 -0.10 6.94 -20.76
CA GLY A 54 0.32 8.26 -21.27
C GLY A 54 0.49 9.38 -20.25
N GLY A 55 0.35 9.14 -18.95
CA GLY A 55 0.59 10.14 -17.90
C GLY A 55 1.76 9.74 -17.00
N SER A 56 2.96 10.22 -17.31
CA SER A 56 4.07 10.22 -16.38
C SER A 56 3.68 10.94 -15.08
N GLY A 57 3.77 10.24 -13.96
CA GLY A 57 3.93 10.84 -12.64
C GLY A 57 2.65 11.17 -11.88
N ASP A 58 2.19 10.23 -11.06
CA ASP A 58 1.53 10.57 -9.80
C ASP A 58 2.12 9.70 -8.67
N LEU A 59 3.42 9.91 -8.48
CA LEU A 59 4.20 9.53 -7.30
C LEU A 59 4.65 10.82 -6.62
N ALA A 60 3.72 11.51 -5.98
CA ALA A 60 4.03 12.56 -5.01
C ALA A 60 3.32 12.25 -3.68
N ARG A 61 3.86 11.24 -3.01
CA ARG A 61 4.34 11.34 -1.62
C ARG A 61 3.35 12.03 -0.66
N ALA A 62 2.49 11.23 -0.03
CA ALA A 62 1.99 11.52 1.31
C ALA A 62 3.19 11.44 2.29
N SER A 63 4.02 12.48 2.30
CA SER A 63 5.06 12.66 3.30
C SER A 63 4.39 12.93 4.65
N HIS A 64 4.40 11.92 5.50
CA HIS A 64 4.36 12.06 6.94
C HIS A 64 5.36 13.15 7.36
N ALA A 65 4.85 14.28 7.84
CA ALA A 65 5.58 15.22 8.67
C ALA A 65 4.97 15.19 10.08
N SER A 66 5.34 14.16 10.85
CA SER A 66 5.24 14.21 12.31
C SER A 66 6.24 15.24 12.82
N SER A 67 5.86 16.51 12.89
CA SER A 67 6.59 17.49 13.68
C SER A 67 6.18 17.35 15.15
N ASN A 68 6.96 16.55 15.86
CA ASN A 68 6.95 16.50 17.31
C ASN A 68 7.35 17.87 17.87
N LYS A 69 6.37 18.66 18.35
CA LYS A 69 6.64 19.78 19.27
C LYS A 69 6.35 19.31 20.70
N GLY A 70 7.26 18.51 21.24
CA GLY A 70 7.45 18.42 22.68
C GLY A 70 8.12 19.70 23.16
N GLY A 71 7.44 20.49 23.98
CA GLY A 71 7.98 21.71 24.53
C GLY A 71 6.98 22.43 25.42
N ARG A 72 6.84 21.97 26.66
CA ARG A 72 6.29 22.68 27.83
C ARG A 72 6.69 21.92 29.10
N PRO A 73 6.72 22.55 30.28
CA PRO A 73 6.34 23.92 30.63
C PRO A 73 7.52 24.90 30.74
#